data_AF-A0A941NH95-F1
#
_entry.id   AF-A0A941NH95-F1
#
_cell.length_a   1.000
_cell.length_b   1.000
_cell.length_c   1.000
_cell.angle_alpha   90.00
_cell.angle_beta   90.00
_cell.angle_gamma   90.00
#
_symmetry.space_group_name_H-M   'P 1'
#
loop_
_entity.id
_entity.type
_entity.pdbx_description
1 polymer ?
#
loop_
_entity_poly.entity_id
_entity_poly.type
_entity_poly.pdbx_seq_one_letter_code
_entity_poly.pdbx_strand_id
1 'polypeptide(L)'
;MAKATLRQRRTEGRVMHEFKHGELKSGRGGKGGKVKSRKQAIAIALNEAGASKYNSKRKNRSNRARTERKEARGRTAQQEREGKSRIGAAGKRESTHAEGGKNARHRTSAGKRAAASRARGGATKAELYKRARKEGIPNRSKMTKTQLRNALKR
;
A
#
# COMPACT_ATOMS: atom_id res chain seq x y z
N MET A 1 22.11 -25.03 0.47
CA MET A 1 21.32 -24.21 1.41
C MET A 1 20.03 -23.76 0.73
N ALA A 2 18.89 -23.77 1.42
CA ALA A 2 17.64 -23.24 0.87
C ALA A 2 17.79 -21.73 0.59
N LYS A 3 17.34 -21.27 -0.58
CA LYS A 3 17.35 -19.85 -0.94
C LYS A 3 16.43 -19.07 0.03
N ALA A 4 16.84 -17.86 0.42
CA ALA A 4 16.04 -17.01 1.30
C ALA A 4 14.67 -16.71 0.68
N THR A 5 13.61 -16.83 1.48
CA THR A 5 12.23 -16.56 1.06
C THR A 5 12.00 -15.07 0.77
N LEU A 6 10.99 -14.74 -0.04
CA LEU A 6 10.63 -13.34 -0.35
C LEU A 6 10.43 -12.48 0.91
N ARG A 7 9.81 -13.05 1.96
CA ARG A 7 9.62 -12.36 3.24
C ARG A 7 10.95 -12.06 3.94
N GLN A 8 11.88 -13.02 3.95
CA GLN A 8 13.20 -12.82 4.54
C GLN A 8 13.97 -11.73 3.81
N ARG A 9 13.97 -11.76 2.47
CA ARG A 9 14.58 -10.71 1.64
C ARG A 9 13.98 -9.33 1.90
N ARG A 10 12.67 -9.24 2.16
CA ARG A 10 12.00 -7.98 2.50
C ARG A 10 12.52 -7.41 3.82
N THR A 11 12.61 -8.24 4.86
CA THR A 11 13.15 -7.83 6.16
C THR A 11 14.62 -7.44 6.05
N GLU A 12 15.42 -8.23 5.33
CA GLU A 12 16.83 -7.91 5.06
C GLU A 12 16.97 -6.56 4.34
N GLY A 13 16.21 -6.35 3.27
CA GLY A 13 16.17 -5.10 2.52
C GLY A 13 15.76 -3.90 3.38
N ARG A 14 14.77 -4.06 4.27
CA ARG A 14 14.35 -3.03 5.22
C ARG A 14 15.48 -2.64 6.18
N VAL A 15 16.12 -3.63 6.81
CA VAL A 15 17.24 -3.36 7.74
C VAL A 15 18.40 -2.68 7.03
N MET A 16 18.71 -3.12 5.81
CA MET A 16 19.76 -2.49 5.00
C MET A 16 19.39 -1.08 4.55
N HIS A 17 18.11 -0.78 4.34
CA HIS A 17 17.60 0.57 4.10
C HIS A 17 17.83 1.46 5.32
N GLU A 18 17.41 1.01 6.50
CA GLU A 18 17.63 1.73 7.78
C GLU A 18 19.11 2.00 8.03
N PHE A 19 19.99 1.06 7.68
CA PHE A 19 21.44 1.28 7.76
C PHE A 19 21.92 2.33 6.76
N LYS A 20 21.47 2.27 5.50
CA LYS A 20 21.83 3.24 4.45
C LYS A 20 21.47 4.68 4.86
N HIS A 21 20.37 4.86 5.59
CA HIS A 21 19.93 6.16 6.10
C HIS A 21 20.50 6.52 7.49
N GLY A 22 21.34 5.67 8.09
CA GLY A 22 21.97 5.94 9.38
C GLY A 22 21.00 5.87 10.57
N GLU A 23 19.91 5.11 10.41
CA GLU A 23 18.82 4.98 11.37
C GLU A 23 18.88 3.66 12.14
N LEU A 24 19.56 2.65 11.59
CA LEU A 24 19.68 1.33 12.22
C LEU A 24 20.43 1.46 13.55
N LYS A 25 19.80 1.00 14.64
CA LYS A 25 20.38 0.97 15.99
C LYS A 25 20.70 -0.45 16.42
N SER A 26 21.76 -0.60 17.22
CA SER A 26 22.21 -1.87 17.78
C SER A 26 21.81 -2.02 19.26
N GLY A 27 21.85 -3.25 19.77
CA GLY A 27 21.57 -3.56 21.17
C GLY A 27 20.08 -3.52 21.55
N ARG A 28 19.78 -3.98 22.78
CA ARG A 28 18.40 -4.05 23.30
C ARG A 28 17.80 -2.65 23.36
N GLY A 29 16.73 -2.43 22.58
CA GLY A 29 16.05 -1.14 22.51
C GLY A 29 16.88 -0.01 21.88
N GLY A 30 17.95 -0.33 21.13
CA GLY A 30 18.82 0.67 20.52
C GLY A 30 19.88 1.27 21.46
N LYS A 31 20.07 0.70 22.65
CA LYS A 31 21.08 1.14 23.63
C LYS A 31 22.52 1.06 23.13
N GLY A 32 22.80 0.20 22.15
CA GLY A 32 24.12 0.09 21.52
C GLY A 32 24.39 1.18 20.47
N GLY A 33 23.55 2.21 20.38
CA GLY A 33 23.73 3.33 19.47
C GLY A 33 23.51 2.97 18.00
N LYS A 34 23.88 3.89 17.11
CA LYS A 34 23.78 3.71 15.65
C LYS A 34 24.79 2.66 15.17
N VAL A 35 24.35 1.80 14.25
CA VAL A 35 25.21 0.82 13.60
C VAL A 35 26.16 1.54 12.65
N LYS A 36 27.46 1.31 12.84
CA LYS A 36 28.52 1.98 12.06
C LYS A 36 29.04 1.13 10.90
N SER A 37 29.02 -0.20 11.04
CA SER A 37 29.61 -1.10 10.03
C SER A 37 28.55 -1.86 9.23
N ARG A 38 28.77 -1.95 7.92
CA ARG A 38 27.89 -2.71 7.01
C ARG A 38 27.85 -4.20 7.39
N LYS A 39 28.98 -4.75 7.86
CA LYS A 39 29.05 -6.15 8.34
C LYS A 39 28.09 -6.38 9.51
N GLN A 40 28.05 -5.45 10.47
CA GLN A 40 27.11 -5.51 11.59
C GLN A 40 25.66 -5.37 11.12
N ALA A 41 25.39 -4.47 10.16
CA ALA A 41 24.06 -4.34 9.57
C ALA A 41 23.58 -5.63 8.91
N ILE A 42 24.45 -6.31 8.14
CA ILE A 42 24.15 -7.61 7.52
C ILE A 42 23.85 -8.66 8.61
N ALA A 43 24.64 -8.70 9.69
CA ALA A 43 24.41 -9.62 10.79
C ALA A 43 23.05 -9.39 11.46
N ILE A 44 22.66 -8.12 11.66
CA ILE A 44 21.34 -7.76 12.20
C ILE A 44 20.23 -8.16 11.21
N ALA A 45 20.41 -7.89 9.91
CA ALA A 45 19.45 -8.24 8.87
C ALA A 45 19.16 -9.75 8.84
N LEU A 46 20.21 -10.58 8.87
CA LEU A 46 20.08 -12.04 8.90
C LEU A 46 19.44 -12.54 10.20
N ASN A 47 19.72 -11.88 11.34
CA ASN A 47 19.11 -12.22 12.62
C ASN A 47 17.61 -11.86 12.67
N GLU A 48 17.25 -10.66 12.21
CA GLU A 48 15.88 -10.17 12.13
C GLU A 48 15.02 -10.98 11.16
N ALA A 49 15.59 -11.42 10.02
CA ALA A 49 14.93 -12.28 9.05
C ALA A 49 14.85 -13.76 9.48
N GLY A 50 15.55 -14.15 10.56
CA GLY A 50 15.62 -15.55 10.99
C GLY A 50 16.38 -16.44 9.99
N ALA A 51 17.38 -15.89 9.31
CA ALA A 51 18.23 -16.58 8.34
C ALA A 51 19.67 -16.80 8.84
N SER A 52 19.97 -16.41 10.09
CA SER A 52 21.31 -16.58 10.66
C SER A 52 21.69 -18.06 10.79
N LYS A 53 22.86 -18.42 10.28
CA LYS A 53 23.46 -19.77 10.40
C LYS A 53 23.91 -20.11 11.83
N TYR A 54 24.14 -19.10 12.66
CA TYR A 54 24.65 -19.28 14.04
C TYR A 54 23.53 -19.54 15.06
N ASN A 55 22.27 -19.37 14.66
CA ASN A 55 21.11 -19.57 15.53
C ASN A 55 20.41 -20.90 15.20
N SER A 56 19.84 -21.54 16.23
CA SER A 56 18.97 -22.70 16.02
C SER A 56 17.70 -22.33 15.24
N LYS A 57 17.09 -23.31 14.55
CA LYS A 57 15.83 -23.12 13.81
C LYS A 57 14.73 -22.50 14.68
N ARG A 58 14.61 -22.93 15.95
CA ARG A 58 13.66 -22.40 16.93
C ARG A 58 13.92 -20.91 17.22
N LYS A 59 15.20 -20.54 17.44
CA LYS A 59 15.58 -19.15 17.70
C LYS A 59 15.33 -18.26 16.49
N ASN A 60 15.67 -18.72 15.29
CA ASN A 60 15.41 -18.02 14.04
C ASN A 60 13.91 -17.77 13.81
N ARG A 61 13.06 -18.77 14.07
CA ARG A 61 11.59 -18.61 14.00
C ARG A 61 11.09 -17.57 14.99
N SER A 62 11.58 -17.59 16.23
CA SER A 62 11.22 -16.61 17.26
C SER A 62 11.67 -15.18 16.90
N ASN A 63 12.90 -15.02 16.41
CA ASN A 63 13.42 -13.72 16.00
C ASN A 63 12.59 -13.15 14.85
N ARG A 64 12.33 -13.94 13.81
CA ARG A 64 11.48 -13.53 12.69
C ARG A 64 10.08 -13.13 13.14
N ALA A 65 9.43 -13.92 13.99
CA ALA A 65 8.10 -13.60 14.51
C ALA A 65 8.11 -12.29 15.33
N ARG A 66 9.18 -12.04 16.11
CA ARG A 66 9.36 -10.78 16.83
C ARG A 66 9.52 -9.60 15.87
N THR A 67 10.29 -9.76 14.80
CA THR A 67 10.47 -8.74 13.75
C THR A 67 9.16 -8.45 13.03
N GLU A 68 8.44 -9.48 12.57
CA GLU A 68 7.14 -9.33 11.91
C GLU A 68 6.14 -8.60 12.82
N ARG A 69 6.12 -8.91 14.12
CA ARG A 69 5.28 -8.18 15.09
C ARG A 69 5.71 -6.72 15.26
N LYS A 70 7.01 -6.41 15.21
CA LYS A 70 7.54 -5.03 15.29
C LYS A 70 7.16 -4.22 14.05
N GLU A 71 7.32 -4.82 12.86
CA GLU A 71 6.94 -4.25 11.56
C GLU A 71 5.44 -3.97 11.50
N ALA A 72 4.61 -4.92 11.96
CA ALA A 72 3.15 -4.75 12.02
C ALA A 72 2.73 -3.63 12.97
N ARG A 73 3.51 -3.33 14.01
CA ARG A 73 3.22 -2.27 14.99
C ARG A 73 3.71 -0.89 14.56
N GLY A 74 4.43 -0.74 13.45
CA GLY A 74 4.94 0.57 13.05
C GLY A 74 6.20 1.02 13.81
N ARG A 75 6.90 0.11 14.50
CA ARG A 75 8.00 0.46 15.43
C ARG A 75 9.40 0.25 14.84
N THR A 76 9.52 0.16 13.51
CA THR A 76 10.84 0.08 12.88
C THR A 76 11.43 1.48 12.70
N ALA A 77 12.76 1.60 12.69
CA ALA A 77 13.39 2.93 12.61
C ALA A 77 12.96 3.66 11.33
N GLN A 78 12.83 2.92 10.22
CA GLN A 78 12.29 3.42 8.97
C GLN A 78 10.87 3.99 9.11
N GLN A 79 10.01 3.30 9.86
CA GLN A 79 8.61 3.71 10.04
C GLN A 79 8.50 4.93 10.96
N GLU A 80 9.37 5.03 11.97
CA GLU A 80 9.42 6.16 12.91
C GLU A 80 10.03 7.43 12.30
N ARG A 81 11.11 7.29 11.51
CA ARG A 81 11.85 8.44 10.94
C ARG A 81 11.32 8.90 9.59
N GLU A 82 11.07 7.98 8.67
CA GLU A 82 10.68 8.33 7.29
C GLU A 82 9.18 8.58 7.17
N GLY A 83 8.41 8.46 8.27
CA GLY A 83 6.96 8.63 8.27
C GLY A 83 6.26 7.65 7.32
N LYS A 84 6.94 6.58 6.87
CA LYS A 84 6.37 5.52 6.04
C LYS A 84 5.43 4.70 6.90
N SER A 85 4.27 5.29 7.16
CA SER A 85 3.17 4.62 7.81
C SER A 85 2.79 3.43 6.94
N ARG A 86 3.14 2.25 7.45
CA ARG A 86 2.44 0.98 7.20
C ARG A 86 2.71 0.36 5.83
N ILE A 87 3.89 -0.21 5.71
CA ILE A 87 4.00 -1.49 5.01
C ILE A 87 3.22 -2.54 5.83
N GLY A 88 1.90 -2.61 5.67
CA GLY A 88 1.06 -3.73 6.13
C GLY A 88 0.31 -3.61 7.48
N ALA A 89 0.32 -2.47 8.19
CA ALA A 89 -0.51 -2.33 9.40
C ALA A 89 -1.90 -1.78 9.07
N ALA A 90 -2.91 -2.60 9.20
CA ALA A 90 -4.31 -2.18 9.26
C ALA A 90 -4.53 -1.25 10.48
N GLY A 91 -5.33 -0.20 10.30
CA GLY A 91 -5.93 0.57 11.41
C GLY A 91 -5.32 1.94 11.67
N LYS A 92 -5.87 2.97 11.00
CA LYS A 92 -5.56 4.42 10.98
C LYS A 92 -4.78 4.89 9.74
N ARG A 93 -5.54 5.03 8.64
CA ARG A 93 -5.21 5.89 7.51
C ARG A 93 -5.29 7.34 8.00
N GLU A 94 -4.17 8.02 8.13
CA GLU A 94 -4.14 9.43 7.76
C GLU A 94 -3.84 9.48 6.26
N SER A 95 -4.90 9.78 5.51
CA SER A 95 -4.90 10.28 4.13
C SER A 95 -3.84 9.75 3.15
N THR A 96 -3.93 8.48 2.74
CA THR A 96 -3.77 8.18 1.31
C THR A 96 -5.07 8.57 0.63
N HIS A 97 -5.04 9.40 -0.42
CA HIS A 97 -6.21 9.70 -1.25
C HIS A 97 -7.02 8.41 -1.45
N ALA A 98 -8.21 8.37 -0.86
CA ALA A 98 -9.05 7.20 -0.96
C ALA A 98 -9.53 7.13 -2.40
N GLU A 99 -8.84 6.35 -3.24
CA GLU A 99 -9.42 5.80 -4.46
C GLU A 99 -10.79 5.25 -4.07
N GLY A 100 -11.83 5.88 -4.60
CA GLY A 100 -13.22 5.80 -4.13
C GLY A 100 -13.85 4.43 -4.37
N GLY A 101 -13.33 3.41 -3.69
CA GLY A 101 -13.90 2.07 -3.67
C GLY A 101 -15.26 2.05 -2.99
N LYS A 102 -16.03 1.00 -3.26
CA LYS A 102 -17.42 0.83 -2.79
C LYS A 102 -17.60 0.94 -1.27
N ASN A 103 -16.53 0.75 -0.49
CA ASN A 103 -16.53 0.79 0.97
C ASN A 103 -15.93 2.09 1.55
N ALA A 104 -15.78 3.15 0.74
CA ALA A 104 -15.24 4.42 1.22
C ALA A 104 -16.24 5.16 2.10
N ARG A 105 -15.84 5.47 3.35
CA ARG A 105 -16.65 6.25 4.30
C ARG A 105 -16.88 7.70 3.85
N HIS A 106 -15.99 8.25 3.02
CA HIS A 106 -16.12 9.57 2.42
C HIS A 106 -15.85 9.52 0.91
N ARG A 107 -16.69 10.21 0.13
CA ARG A 107 -16.53 10.33 -1.32
C ARG A 107 -15.36 11.25 -1.67
N THR A 108 -14.59 10.87 -2.68
CA THR A 108 -13.59 11.76 -3.31
C THR A 108 -14.24 13.02 -3.87
N SER A 109 -13.47 14.08 -4.15
CA SER A 109 -14.00 15.28 -4.81
C SER A 109 -14.65 14.96 -6.18
N ALA A 110 -14.07 14.01 -6.93
CA ALA A 110 -14.66 13.49 -8.16
C ALA A 110 -15.96 12.70 -7.89
N GLY A 111 -15.98 11.84 -6.86
CA GLY A 111 -17.18 11.10 -6.44
C GLY A 111 -18.30 12.01 -5.93
N LYS A 112 -17.97 13.10 -5.22
CA LYS A 112 -18.91 14.15 -4.80
C LYS A 112 -19.49 14.88 -6.02
N ARG A 113 -18.65 15.28 -6.99
CA ARG A 113 -19.09 15.89 -8.25
C ARG A 113 -19.99 14.97 -9.08
N ALA A 114 -19.62 13.70 -9.21
CA ALA A 114 -20.44 12.70 -9.91
C ALA A 114 -21.79 12.47 -9.21
N ALA A 115 -21.81 12.37 -7.88
CA ALA A 115 -23.05 12.25 -7.12
C ALA A 115 -23.95 13.49 -7.24
N ALA A 116 -23.39 14.70 -7.16
CA ALA A 116 -24.13 15.93 -7.38
C ALA A 116 -24.73 15.99 -8.79
N SER A 117 -23.99 15.53 -9.81
CA SER A 117 -24.52 15.47 -11.18
C SER A 117 -25.68 14.47 -11.35
N ARG A 118 -25.69 13.37 -10.58
CA ARG A 118 -26.80 12.39 -10.53
C ARG A 118 -28.01 12.97 -9.79
N ALA A 119 -27.79 13.67 -8.68
CA ALA A 119 -28.85 14.32 -7.91
C ALA A 119 -29.58 15.42 -8.70
N ARG A 120 -28.91 16.09 -9.64
CA ARG A 120 -29.52 17.06 -10.58
C ARG A 120 -30.42 16.43 -11.66
N GLY A 121 -30.75 15.13 -11.58
CA GLY A 121 -31.81 14.49 -12.36
C GLY A 121 -31.51 14.19 -13.84
N GLY A 122 -30.26 14.33 -14.29
CA GLY A 122 -29.91 14.10 -15.69
C GLY A 122 -29.37 12.69 -15.96
N ALA A 123 -29.92 12.00 -16.97
CA ALA A 123 -29.42 10.69 -17.42
C ALA A 123 -27.89 10.69 -17.63
N THR A 124 -27.19 9.64 -17.19
CA THR A 124 -25.73 9.52 -17.36
C THR A 124 -25.36 9.21 -18.81
N LYS A 125 -24.12 9.50 -19.24
CA LYS A 125 -23.66 9.14 -20.60
C LYS A 125 -23.79 7.63 -20.84
N ALA A 126 -23.57 6.82 -19.79
CA ALA A 126 -23.71 5.37 -19.85
C ALA A 126 -25.17 4.93 -20.03
N GLU A 127 -26.14 5.56 -19.37
CA GLU A 127 -27.56 5.30 -19.57
C GLU A 127 -28.01 5.67 -20.98
N LEU A 128 -27.61 6.84 -21.47
CA LEU A 128 -27.91 7.27 -22.84
C LEU A 128 -27.26 6.35 -23.87
N TYR A 129 -26.05 5.86 -23.61
CA TYR A 129 -25.39 4.86 -24.46
C TYR A 129 -26.14 3.53 -24.47
N LYS A 130 -26.62 3.04 -23.32
CA LYS A 130 -27.42 1.81 -23.23
C LYS A 130 -28.74 1.93 -23.99
N ARG A 131 -29.44 3.06 -23.85
CA ARG A 131 -30.67 3.35 -24.60
C ARG A 131 -30.40 3.44 -26.10
N ALA A 132 -29.39 4.20 -26.52
CA ALA A 132 -28.99 4.31 -27.93
C ALA A 132 -28.59 2.97 -28.54
N ARG A 133 -28.01 2.05 -27.75
CA ARG A 133 -27.73 0.67 -28.18
C ARG A 133 -29.02 -0.14 -28.39
N LYS A 134 -30.02 0.05 -27.53
CA LYS A 134 -31.32 -0.64 -27.64
C LYS A 134 -32.10 -0.15 -28.86
N GLU A 135 -32.07 1.16 -29.12
CA GLU A 135 -32.71 1.81 -30.29
C GLU A 135 -31.89 1.68 -31.59
N GLY A 136 -30.79 0.92 -31.60
CA GLY A 136 -30.03 0.67 -32.83
C GLY A 136 -29.30 1.88 -33.42
N ILE A 137 -29.06 2.95 -32.65
CA ILE A 137 -28.47 4.19 -33.18
C ILE A 137 -27.04 3.94 -33.74
N PRO A 138 -26.78 4.26 -35.02
CA PRO A 138 -25.45 4.12 -35.61
C PRO A 138 -24.47 5.13 -35.01
N ASN A 139 -23.17 4.81 -35.00
CA ASN A 139 -22.10 5.68 -34.46
C ASN A 139 -22.26 6.13 -33.00
N ARG A 140 -23.17 5.53 -32.23
CA ARG A 140 -23.42 5.79 -30.79
C ARG A 140 -22.17 5.81 -29.89
N SER A 141 -21.13 5.02 -30.22
CA SER A 141 -19.87 4.98 -29.47
C SER A 141 -19.01 6.24 -29.62
N LYS A 142 -19.15 6.95 -30.74
CA LYS A 142 -18.45 8.21 -31.02
C LYS A 142 -19.20 9.44 -30.50
N MET A 143 -20.46 9.28 -30.10
CA MET A 143 -21.30 10.39 -29.65
C MET A 143 -20.99 10.87 -28.22
N THR A 144 -21.00 12.18 -28.03
CA THR A 144 -20.96 12.84 -26.72
C THR A 144 -22.27 12.64 -25.96
N LYS A 145 -22.29 12.94 -24.65
CA LYS A 145 -23.50 12.83 -23.81
C LYS A 145 -24.68 13.62 -24.40
N THR A 146 -24.41 14.82 -24.93
CA THR A 146 -25.43 15.68 -25.53
C THR A 146 -25.90 15.13 -26.88
N GLN A 147 -24.98 14.65 -27.72
CA GLN A 147 -25.34 14.02 -29.00
C GLN A 147 -26.20 12.77 -28.81
N LEU A 148 -25.86 11.92 -27.83
CA LEU A 148 -26.68 10.76 -27.47
C LEU A 148 -28.07 11.15 -26.96
N ARG A 149 -28.16 12.24 -26.19
CA ARG A 149 -29.46 12.75 -25.71
C ARG A 149 -30.33 13.24 -26.87
N ASN A 150 -29.77 13.98 -27.81
CA ASN A 150 -30.51 14.53 -28.94
C ASN A 150 -30.91 13.43 -29.94
N ALA A 151 -30.03 12.44 -30.15
CA ALA A 151 -30.34 11.29 -31.01
C ALA A 151 -31.48 10.42 -30.47
N LEU A 152 -31.67 10.38 -29.15
CA LEU A 152 -32.76 9.65 -28.47
C LEU A 152 -34.06 10.46 -28.30
N LYS A 153 -34.08 11.74 -28.69
CA LYS A 153 -35.26 12.62 -28.63
C LYS A 153 -36.01 12.70 -29.97
N ARG A 154 -35.47 12.05 -31.00
CA ARG A 154 -36.13 11.86 -32.30
C ARG A 154 -37.13 10.73 -32.18
#